data_AF-A0A7X8ZWA7-F1
#
_entry.id   AF-A0A7X8ZWA7-F1
#
_cell.length_a   1.000
_cell.length_b   1.000
_cell.length_c   1.000
_cell.angle_alpha   90.00
_cell.angle_beta   90.00
_cell.angle_gamma   90.00
#
_symmetry.space_group_name_H-M   'P 1'
#
loop_
_entity.id
_entity.type
_entity.pdbx_description
1 polymer ?
#
loop_
_entity_poly.entity_id
_entity_poly.type
_entity_poly.pdbx_seq_one_letter_code
_entity_poly.pdbx_strand_id
1 'polypeptide(L)'
;MKQTLTNGKRARYTILISLIGNTVLTFVKLIAGLFGNSFALVADSIESLGDVFSSFIIFLGLRVSDKPSDDDHPFGHGKVEPITSFIVVLFLIASAGFIAHQAIDNI
;
A
#
# COMPACT_ATOMS: atom_id res chain seq x y z
N MET A 1 14.26 -24.35 4.57
CA MET A 1 15.00 -23.25 3.93
C MET A 1 14.51 -22.87 2.52
N LYS A 2 13.99 -23.79 1.67
CA LYS A 2 13.42 -23.44 0.34
C LYS A 2 12.09 -22.66 0.38
N GLN A 3 11.29 -22.82 1.44
CA GLN A 3 9.97 -22.15 1.54
C GLN A 3 10.09 -20.63 1.78
N THR A 4 11.04 -20.14 2.58
CA THR A 4 11.23 -18.70 2.82
C THR A 4 11.63 -17.93 1.57
N LEU A 5 12.52 -18.51 0.74
CA LEU A 5 12.93 -17.93 -0.55
C LEU A 5 11.77 -17.90 -1.58
N THR A 6 10.84 -18.86 -1.50
CA THR A 6 9.66 -18.90 -2.37
C THR A 6 8.62 -17.84 -1.97
N ASN A 7 8.46 -17.61 -0.67
CA ASN A 7 7.55 -16.61 -0.13
C ASN A 7 8.01 -15.17 -0.45
N GLY A 8 9.31 -14.86 -0.36
CA GLY A 8 9.83 -13.54 -0.72
C GLY A 8 9.60 -13.17 -2.19
N LYS A 9 9.80 -14.12 -3.12
CA LYS A 9 9.50 -13.91 -4.55
C LYS A 9 8.00 -13.69 -4.80
N ARG A 10 7.14 -14.47 -4.13
CA ARG A 10 5.68 -14.32 -4.22
C ARG A 10 5.22 -12.97 -3.66
N ALA A 11 5.72 -12.56 -2.51
CA ALA A 11 5.40 -11.27 -1.89
C ALA A 11 5.73 -10.11 -2.83
N ARG A 12 6.94 -10.10 -3.41
CA ARG A 12 7.35 -9.07 -4.38
C ARG A 12 6.46 -9.07 -5.62
N TYR A 13 6.09 -10.24 -6.13
CA TYR A 13 5.21 -10.35 -7.30
C TYR A 13 3.79 -9.84 -7.01
N THR A 14 3.21 -10.22 -5.87
CA THR A 14 1.90 -9.71 -5.43
C THR A 14 1.90 -8.19 -5.31
N ILE A 15 2.93 -7.61 -4.69
CA ILE A 15 3.04 -6.16 -4.53
C ILE A 15 3.19 -5.46 -5.89
N LEU A 16 3.94 -6.03 -6.82
CA LEU A 16 4.04 -5.51 -8.18
C LEU A 16 2.70 -5.51 -8.91
N ILE A 17 1.92 -6.59 -8.77
CA ILE A 17 0.56 -6.65 -9.31
C ILE A 17 -0.32 -5.60 -8.66
N SER A 18 -0.30 -5.49 -7.32
CA SER A 18 -1.10 -4.49 -6.59
C SER A 18 -0.72 -3.06 -6.99
N LEU A 19 0.57 -2.77 -7.14
CA LEU A 19 1.05 -1.44 -7.52
C LEU A 19 0.58 -1.08 -8.94
N ILE A 20 0.80 -1.95 -9.91
CA ILE A 20 0.40 -1.71 -11.30
C ILE A 20 -1.12 -1.67 -11.42
N GLY A 21 -1.80 -2.65 -10.81
CA GLY A 21 -3.25 -2.78 -10.84
C GLY A 21 -3.96 -1.56 -10.25
N ASN A 22 -3.57 -1.14 -9.04
CA ASN A 22 -4.16 0.04 -8.42
C ASN A 22 -3.78 1.34 -9.15
N THR A 23 -2.58 1.44 -9.72
CA THR A 23 -2.19 2.61 -10.52
C THR A 23 -3.09 2.75 -11.74
N VAL A 24 -3.28 1.65 -12.50
CA VAL A 24 -4.18 1.65 -13.66
C VAL A 24 -5.62 1.96 -13.23
N LEU A 25 -6.08 1.33 -12.14
CA LEU A 25 -7.44 1.50 -11.63
C LEU A 25 -7.70 2.94 -11.18
N THR A 26 -6.76 3.58 -10.49
CA THR A 26 -6.80 4.99 -10.14
C THR A 26 -7.04 5.86 -11.36
N PHE A 27 -6.24 5.70 -12.42
CA PHE A 27 -6.38 6.53 -13.62
C PHE A 27 -7.73 6.30 -14.30
N VAL A 28 -8.17 5.05 -14.40
CA VAL A 28 -9.48 4.71 -14.96
C VAL A 28 -10.61 5.35 -14.15
N LYS A 29 -10.60 5.20 -12.82
CA LYS A 29 -11.62 5.77 -11.92
C LYS A 29 -11.61 7.29 -11.95
N LEU A 30 -10.42 7.92 -11.94
CA LEU A 30 -10.30 9.37 -11.97
C LEU A 30 -10.87 9.94 -13.28
N ILE A 31 -10.45 9.38 -14.42
CA ILE A 31 -10.96 9.78 -15.74
C ILE A 31 -12.47 9.56 -15.79
N ALA A 32 -12.95 8.36 -15.47
CA ALA A 32 -14.38 8.04 -15.48
C ALA A 32 -15.19 8.92 -14.52
N GLY A 33 -14.64 9.27 -13.35
CA GLY A 33 -15.26 10.14 -12.36
C GLY A 33 -15.41 11.58 -12.86
N LEU A 34 -14.38 12.10 -13.52
CA LEU A 34 -14.42 13.44 -14.11
C LEU A 34 -15.39 13.52 -15.29
N PHE A 35 -15.31 12.57 -16.24
CA PHE A 35 -16.22 12.54 -17.39
C PHE A 35 -17.67 12.23 -16.97
N GLY A 36 -17.85 11.41 -15.94
CA GLY A 36 -19.15 11.04 -15.39
C GLY A 36 -19.72 12.03 -14.37
N ASN A 37 -19.01 13.13 -14.05
CA ASN A 37 -19.37 14.08 -12.98
C ASN A 37 -19.73 13.40 -11.65
N SER A 38 -19.03 12.32 -11.28
CA SER A 38 -19.31 11.54 -10.09
C SER A 38 -18.28 11.80 -9.00
N PHE A 39 -18.66 12.58 -7.99
CA PHE A 39 -17.83 12.82 -6.80
C PHE A 39 -17.51 11.53 -6.04
N ALA A 40 -18.45 10.57 -6.00
CA ALA A 40 -18.22 9.27 -5.38
C ALA A 40 -17.10 8.48 -6.10
N LEU A 41 -17.06 8.51 -7.43
CA LEU A 41 -16.03 7.82 -8.21
C LEU A 41 -14.67 8.52 -8.14
N VAL A 42 -14.67 9.86 -8.00
CA VAL A 42 -13.45 10.61 -7.72
C VAL A 42 -12.90 10.26 -6.33
N ALA A 43 -13.75 10.16 -5.30
CA ALA A 43 -13.34 9.73 -3.96
C ALA A 43 -12.75 8.30 -3.97
N ASP A 44 -13.39 7.36 -4.68
CA ASP A 44 -12.90 5.99 -4.85
C ASP A 44 -11.56 5.94 -5.63
N SER A 45 -11.30 6.89 -6.53
CA SER A 45 -10.00 7.02 -7.19
C SER A 45 -8.88 7.45 -6.23
N ILE A 46 -9.20 8.25 -5.22
CA ILE A 46 -8.28 8.70 -4.15
C ILE A 46 -7.97 7.54 -3.20
N GLU A 47 -8.96 6.70 -2.89
CA GLU A 47 -8.74 5.48 -2.11
C GLU A 47 -7.76 4.54 -2.82
N SER A 48 -7.98 4.30 -4.12
CA SER A 48 -7.08 3.46 -4.94
C SER A 48 -5.66 4.06 -5.05
N LEU A 49 -5.52 5.40 -5.00
CA LEU A 49 -4.22 6.08 -4.89
C LEU A 49 -3.53 5.76 -3.55
N GLY A 50 -4.29 5.72 -2.46
CA GLY A 50 -3.81 5.30 -1.15
C GLY A 50 -3.25 3.87 -1.16
N ASP A 51 -3.87 2.97 -1.93
CA ASP A 51 -3.38 1.59 -2.10
C ASP A 51 -2.08 1.53 -2.91
N VAL A 52 -1.92 2.37 -3.93
CA VAL A 52 -0.64 2.52 -4.66
C VAL A 52 0.46 2.98 -3.71
N PHE A 53 0.18 4.01 -2.91
CA PHE A 53 1.14 4.56 -1.95
C PHE A 53 1.52 3.53 -0.87
N SER A 54 0.54 2.82 -0.32
CA SER A 54 0.75 1.75 0.66
C SER A 54 1.58 0.61 0.08
N SER A 55 1.26 0.17 -1.15
CA SER A 55 2.02 -0.87 -1.86
C SER A 55 3.47 -0.45 -2.11
N PHE A 56 3.71 0.81 -2.42
CA PHE A 56 5.05 1.36 -2.60
C PHE A 56 5.86 1.35 -1.29
N ILE A 57 5.24 1.74 -0.18
CA ILE A 57 5.86 1.67 1.16
C ILE A 57 6.25 0.23 1.50
N ILE A 58 5.34 -0.73 1.32
CA ILE A 58 5.63 -2.16 1.57
C ILE A 58 6.75 -2.67 0.67
N PHE A 59 6.77 -2.27 -0.61
CA PHE A 59 7.84 -2.64 -1.53
C PHE A 59 9.22 -2.17 -1.04
N LEU A 60 9.31 -0.94 -0.54
CA LEU A 60 10.53 -0.41 0.07
C LEU A 60 10.88 -1.15 1.35
N GLY A 61 9.91 -1.40 2.22
CA GLY A 61 10.11 -2.17 3.46
C GLY A 61 10.67 -3.56 3.22
N LEU A 62 10.15 -4.28 2.22
CA LEU A 62 10.68 -5.58 1.80
C LEU A 62 12.11 -5.47 1.28
N ARG A 63 12.41 -4.46 0.45
CA ARG A 63 13.76 -4.25 -0.08
C ARG A 63 14.79 -4.01 1.02
N VAL A 64 14.41 -3.26 2.05
CA VAL A 64 15.28 -3.00 3.21
C VAL A 64 15.36 -4.24 4.11
N SER A 65 14.27 -4.98 4.29
CA SER A 65 14.21 -6.22 5.06
C SER A 65 15.13 -7.31 4.49
N ASP A 66 15.28 -7.36 3.16
CA ASP A 66 16.19 -8.26 2.44
C ASP A 66 17.69 -7.88 2.58
N LYS A 67 18.03 -6.75 3.22
CA LYS A 67 19.43 -6.32 3.41
C LYS A 67 20.15 -7.25 4.41
N PRO A 68 21.37 -7.72 4.10
CA PRO A 68 22.16 -8.54 5.02
C PRO A 68 22.49 -7.78 6.30
N SER A 69 22.90 -8.53 7.35
CA SER A 69 23.35 -7.95 8.62
C SER A 69 24.51 -6.98 8.41
N ASP A 70 24.46 -5.83 9.08
CA ASP A 70 25.55 -4.85 9.16
C ASP A 70 25.94 -4.59 10.62
N ASP A 71 26.97 -3.77 10.84
CA ASP A 71 27.52 -3.51 12.17
C ASP A 71 26.51 -2.82 13.10
N ASP A 72 25.61 -2.00 12.55
CA ASP A 72 24.52 -1.35 13.29
C ASP A 72 23.36 -2.33 13.61
N HIS A 73 23.14 -3.35 12.78
CA HIS A 73 22.11 -4.37 12.94
C HIS A 73 22.69 -5.80 12.87
N PRO A 74 23.30 -6.29 13.96
CA PRO A 74 23.95 -7.62 14.01
C PRO A 74 22.96 -8.77 13.79
N PHE A 75 21.67 -8.57 14.06
CA PHE A 75 20.59 -9.54 13.82
C PHE A 75 19.92 -9.39 12.43
N GLY A 76 20.38 -8.47 11.58
CA GLY A 76 19.83 -8.20 10.25
C GLY A 76 18.60 -7.27 10.25
N HIS A 77 18.10 -6.98 9.05
CA HIS A 77 17.02 -6.00 8.80
C HIS A 77 15.63 -6.63 8.72
N GLY A 78 15.47 -7.92 9.01
CA GLY A 78 14.21 -8.65 8.83
C GLY A 78 13.00 -8.07 9.57
N LYS A 79 13.22 -7.28 10.63
CA LYS A 79 12.15 -6.61 11.40
C LYS A 79 11.54 -5.41 10.68
N VAL A 80 12.13 -4.94 9.58
CA VAL A 80 11.63 -3.77 8.83
C VAL A 80 10.30 -4.08 8.14
N GLU A 81 10.09 -5.31 7.65
CA GLU A 81 8.84 -5.73 7.01
C GLU A 81 7.60 -5.58 7.93
N PRO A 82 7.57 -6.15 9.16
CA PRO A 82 6.41 -5.98 10.04
C PRO A 82 6.23 -4.53 10.52
N ILE A 83 7.32 -3.76 10.70
CA ILE A 83 7.23 -2.33 11.05
C ILE A 83 6.57 -1.54 9.92
N THR A 84 6.99 -1.79 8.68
CA THR A 84 6.44 -1.13 7.50
C THR A 84 4.95 -1.48 7.33
N SER A 85 4.60 -2.76 7.54
CA SER A 85 3.20 -3.22 7.51
C SER A 85 2.36 -2.53 8.59
N PHE A 86 2.91 -2.36 9.79
CA PHE A 86 2.25 -1.65 10.88
C PHE A 86 1.97 -0.18 10.55
N ILE A 87 2.93 0.52 9.92
CA ILE A 87 2.75 1.91 9.47
C ILE A 87 1.60 2.01 8.45
N VAL A 88 1.53 1.08 7.49
CA VAL A 88 0.45 1.04 6.51
C VAL A 88 -0.91 0.79 7.18
N VAL A 89 -1.00 -0.12 8.14
CA VAL A 89 -2.24 -0.35 8.90
C VAL A 89 -2.68 0.92 9.63
N LEU A 90 -1.75 1.65 10.25
CA LEU A 90 -2.07 2.90 10.93
C LEU A 90 -2.60 3.96 9.95
N PHE A 91 -1.99 4.05 8.76
CA PHE A 91 -2.45 4.92 7.68
C PHE A 91 -3.87 4.55 7.21
N LEU A 92 -4.17 3.26 7.07
CA LEU A 92 -5.50 2.79 6.67
C LEU A 92 -6.55 3.10 7.74
N ILE A 93 -6.25 2.92 9.03
CA ILE A 93 -7.15 3.28 10.12
C ILE A 93 -7.43 4.79 10.12
N ALA A 94 -6.40 5.61 9.93
CA ALA A 94 -6.56 7.06 9.85
C ALA A 94 -7.42 7.47 8.63
N SER A 95 -7.19 6.85 7.47
CA SER A 95 -7.95 7.11 6.25
C SER A 95 -9.41 6.71 6.41
N ALA A 96 -9.68 5.52 6.98
CA ALA A 96 -11.03 5.06 7.26
C ALA A 96 -11.76 5.97 8.24
N GLY A 97 -11.08 6.43 9.30
CA GLY A 97 -11.64 7.40 10.25
C GLY A 97 -11.98 8.74 9.60
N PHE A 98 -11.11 9.24 8.72
CA PHE A 98 -11.35 10.47 7.97
C PHE A 98 -12.57 10.34 7.04
N ILE A 99 -12.65 9.26 6.28
CA ILE A 99 -13.79 8.98 5.38
C ILE A 99 -15.08 8.84 6.19
N ALA A 100 -15.05 8.12 7.32
CA ALA A 100 -16.22 7.95 8.19
C ALA A 100 -16.72 9.30 8.76
N HIS A 101 -15.81 10.17 9.19
CA HIS A 101 -16.15 11.52 9.65
C HIS A 101 -16.79 12.34 8.53
N GLN A 102 -16.18 12.32 7.34
CA GLN A 102 -16.68 13.06 6.18
C GLN A 102 -18.06 12.55 5.72
N ALA A 103 -18.31 11.23 5.85
CA ALA A 103 -19.60 10.63 5.54
C ALA A 103 -20.70 11.09 6.52
N ILE A 104 -20.40 11.23 7.82
CA ILE A 104 -21.37 11.72 8.81
C ILE A 104 -21.70 13.19 8.57
N ASP A 105 -20.69 14.02 8.27
CA ASP A 105 -20.89 15.46 8.06
C ASP A 105 -21.65 15.79 6.76
N ASN A 106 -21.61 14.91 5.76
CA ASN A 106 -22.28 15.09 4.46
C ASN A 106 -23.62 14.34 4.35
N ILE A 107 -24.14 13.79 5.46
CA ILE A 107 -25.53 13.28 5.58
C ILE A 107 -26.44 14.41 6.02
#